data_AF-A0A517LVF0-F1
#
_entry.id   AF-A0A517LVF0-F1
#
_cell.length_a   1.000
_cell.length_b   1.000
_cell.length_c   1.000
_cell.angle_alpha   90.00
_cell.angle_beta   90.00
_cell.angle_gamma   90.00
#
_symmetry.space_group_name_H-M   'P 1'
#
loop_
_entity.id
_entity.type
_entity.pdbx_description
1 polymer ?
#
loop_
_entity_poly.entity_id
_entity_poly.type
_entity_poly.pdbx_seq_one_letter_code
_entity_poly.pdbx_strand_id
1 'polypeptide(L)'
;MTNARKRRRPEQIVKALAEGEAMLAAGNSAAEVYQKLGDVESTWMRWKKQFGGMKSDEAKRLRELEVENQRLKELLAEAELDKKMLKMIAEGNF
;
A
#
# COMPACT_ATOMS: atom_id res chain seq x y z
N MET A 1 -20.02 -2.74 20.17
CA MET A 1 -18.61 -2.92 19.75
C MET A 1 -18.49 -2.44 18.32
N THR A 2 -17.84 -1.30 18.07
CA THR A 2 -17.62 -0.80 16.71
C THR A 2 -16.64 -1.72 16.00
N ASN A 3 -17.14 -2.42 14.98
CA ASN A 3 -16.35 -3.34 14.17
C ASN A 3 -15.28 -2.51 13.44
N ALA A 4 -14.03 -2.54 13.91
CA ALA A 4 -12.94 -1.79 13.30
C ALA A 4 -12.79 -2.27 11.84
N ARG A 5 -13.20 -1.45 10.88
CA ARG A 5 -13.09 -1.80 9.45
C ARG A 5 -11.62 -2.11 9.15
N LYS A 6 -11.35 -3.37 8.79
CA LYS A 6 -10.02 -3.84 8.42
C LYS A 6 -9.54 -3.03 7.21
N ARG A 7 -8.38 -2.38 7.32
CA ARG A 7 -7.81 -1.56 6.24
C ARG A 7 -7.60 -2.43 5.00
N ARG A 8 -8.17 -2.02 3.85
CA ARG A 8 -8.00 -2.74 2.58
C ARG A 8 -6.52 -2.70 2.16
N ARG A 9 -6.04 -3.83 1.66
CA ARG A 9 -4.73 -3.91 0.98
C ARG A 9 -4.80 -3.17 -0.37
N PRO A 10 -3.66 -2.67 -0.89
CA PRO A 10 -3.63 -2.01 -2.21
C PRO A 10 -4.32 -2.80 -3.32
N GLU A 11 -4.10 -4.12 -3.39
CA GLU A 11 -4.74 -4.98 -4.40
C GLU A 11 -6.28 -5.00 -4.30
N GLN A 12 -6.80 -4.97 -3.06
CA GLN A 12 -8.23 -4.92 -2.79
C GLN A 12 -8.84 -3.56 -3.14
N ILE A 13 -8.07 -2.48 -2.97
CA ILE A 13 -8.46 -1.12 -3.36
C ILE A 13 -8.58 -1.05 -4.88
N VAL A 14 -7.57 -1.52 -5.62
CA VAL A 14 -7.60 -1.54 -7.08
C VAL A 14 -8.76 -2.36 -7.62
N LYS A 15 -9.03 -3.53 -7.02
CA LYS A 15 -10.18 -4.35 -7.41
C LYS A 15 -11.52 -3.62 -7.18
N ALA A 16 -11.67 -2.97 -6.03
CA ALA A 16 -12.87 -2.18 -5.73
C ALA A 16 -13.04 -0.98 -6.66
N LEU A 17 -11.94 -0.30 -7.03
CA LEU A 17 -11.97 0.78 -8.03
C LEU A 17 -12.43 0.26 -9.39
N ALA A 18 -11.89 -0.86 -9.86
CA ALA A 18 -12.30 -1.44 -11.15
C ALA A 18 -13.78 -1.87 -11.14
N GLU A 19 -14.25 -2.47 -10.04
CA GLU A 19 -15.65 -2.87 -9.88
C GLU A 19 -16.60 -1.67 -9.88
N GLY A 20 -16.28 -0.61 -9.11
CA GLY A 20 -17.12 0.58 -9.10
C GLY A 20 -17.08 1.36 -10.42
N GLU A 21 -15.95 1.38 -11.13
CA GLU A 21 -15.89 1.95 -12.49
C GLU A 21 -16.74 1.18 -13.49
N ALA A 22 -16.78 -0.16 -13.39
CA ALA A 22 -17.69 -0.98 -14.20
C ALA A 22 -19.16 -0.70 -13.87
N MET A 23 -19.51 -0.53 -12.59
CA MET A 23 -20.88 -0.16 -12.18
C MET A 23 -21.30 1.22 -12.70
N LEU A 24 -20.39 2.20 -12.65
CA LEU A 24 -20.62 3.54 -13.21
C LEU A 24 -20.80 3.47 -14.73
N ALA A 25 -19.98 2.69 -15.44
CA ALA A 25 -20.12 2.47 -16.89
C ALA A 25 -21.44 1.76 -17.26
N ALA A 26 -21.97 0.92 -16.36
CA ALA A 26 -23.28 0.29 -16.50
C ALA A 26 -24.46 1.23 -16.13
N GLY A 27 -24.19 2.50 -15.80
CA GLY A 27 -25.20 3.52 -15.53
C GLY A 27 -25.67 3.62 -14.08
N ASN A 28 -25.02 2.95 -13.13
CA ASN A 28 -25.32 3.16 -11.70
C ASN A 28 -24.85 4.56 -11.29
N SER A 29 -25.56 5.20 -10.36
CA SER A 29 -25.13 6.46 -9.77
C SER A 29 -23.94 6.26 -8.82
N ALA A 30 -23.15 7.31 -8.60
CA ALA A 30 -22.03 7.26 -7.66
C ALA A 30 -22.46 6.87 -6.23
N ALA A 31 -23.63 7.33 -5.79
CA ALA A 31 -24.18 7.00 -4.48
C ALA A 31 -24.46 5.49 -4.31
N GLU A 32 -25.05 4.87 -5.33
CA GLU A 32 -25.32 3.42 -5.33
C GLU A 32 -24.02 2.61 -5.33
N VAL A 33 -23.00 3.07 -6.05
CA VAL A 33 -21.68 2.44 -6.08
C VAL A 33 -21.02 2.48 -4.70
N TYR A 34 -21.01 3.65 -4.05
CA TYR A 34 -20.44 3.79 -2.71
C TYR A 34 -21.17 2.90 -1.69
N GLN A 35 -22.50 2.85 -1.78
CA GLN A 35 -23.32 1.98 -0.93
C GLN A 35 -23.00 0.49 -1.15
N LYS A 36 -22.93 0.03 -2.41
CA LYS A 36 -22.60 -1.37 -2.74
C LYS A 36 -21.20 -1.77 -2.31
N LEU A 37 -20.22 -0.89 -2.48
CA LEU A 37 -18.83 -1.14 -2.09
C LEU A 37 -18.56 -0.94 -0.59
N GLY A 38 -19.57 -0.46 0.17
CA GLY A 38 -19.46 -0.17 1.59
C GLY A 38 -18.48 0.95 1.91
N ASP A 39 -18.28 1.87 0.97
CA ASP A 39 -17.34 2.99 1.06
C ASP A 39 -18.09 4.33 1.04
N VAL A 40 -17.33 5.42 1.18
CA VAL A 40 -17.81 6.79 1.04
C VAL A 40 -17.01 7.50 -0.03
N GLU A 41 -17.59 8.54 -0.62
CA GLU A 41 -16.99 9.33 -1.70
C GLU A 41 -15.56 9.78 -1.40
N SER A 42 -15.31 10.28 -0.19
CA SER A 42 -13.98 10.75 0.21
C SER A 42 -12.91 9.66 0.19
N THR A 43 -13.30 8.42 0.46
CA THR A 43 -12.41 7.24 0.41
C THR A 43 -12.17 6.84 -1.04
N TRP A 44 -13.23 6.79 -1.84
CA TRP A 44 -13.16 6.52 -3.27
C TRP A 44 -12.25 7.51 -4.01
N MET A 45 -12.40 8.82 -3.76
CA MET A 45 -11.58 9.85 -4.41
C MET A 45 -10.11 9.75 -4.02
N ARG A 46 -9.83 9.46 -2.74
CA ARG A 46 -8.45 9.20 -2.29
C ARG A 46 -7.85 7.99 -3.00
N TRP A 47 -8.62 6.91 -3.12
CA TRP A 47 -8.17 5.72 -3.84
C TRP A 47 -7.98 5.97 -5.32
N LYS A 48 -8.87 6.70 -6.00
CA LYS A 48 -8.65 7.12 -7.39
C LYS A 48 -7.38 7.93 -7.56
N LYS A 49 -7.10 8.86 -6.65
CA LYS A 49 -5.85 9.65 -6.70
C LYS A 49 -4.60 8.78 -6.51
N GLN A 50 -4.66 7.77 -5.64
CA GLN A 50 -3.50 6.99 -5.25
C GLN A 50 -3.28 5.74 -6.13
N PHE A 51 -4.35 5.13 -6.62
CA PHE A 51 -4.36 3.83 -7.30
C PHE A 51 -5.14 3.84 -8.63
N GLY A 52 -5.73 4.97 -9.02
CA GLY A 52 -6.43 5.08 -10.30
C GLY A 52 -5.48 4.85 -11.46
N GLY A 53 -5.90 4.04 -12.44
CA GLY A 53 -5.07 3.64 -13.57
C GLY A 53 -4.06 2.52 -13.28
N MET A 54 -3.93 2.06 -12.03
CA MET A 54 -3.06 0.95 -11.65
C MET A 54 -3.76 -0.40 -11.85
N LYS A 55 -3.06 -1.40 -12.39
CA LYS A 55 -3.59 -2.78 -12.47
C LYS A 55 -3.45 -3.51 -11.14
N SER A 56 -4.32 -4.48 -10.84
CA SER A 56 -4.29 -5.21 -9.54
C SER A 56 -2.96 -5.94 -9.30
N ASP A 57 -2.39 -6.54 -10.35
CA ASP A 57 -1.08 -7.20 -10.28
C ASP A 57 0.07 -6.21 -10.05
N GLU A 58 -0.05 -4.99 -10.56
CA GLU A 58 0.92 -3.92 -10.33
C GLU A 58 0.88 -3.45 -8.88
N ALA A 59 -0.32 -3.28 -8.30
CA ALA A 59 -0.48 -2.98 -6.87
C ALA A 59 0.08 -4.10 -5.97
N LYS A 60 -0.13 -5.37 -6.34
CA LYS A 60 0.43 -6.52 -5.61
C LYS A 60 1.97 -6.49 -5.65
N ARG A 61 2.54 -6.31 -6.85
CA ARG A 61 3.98 -6.25 -7.03
C ARG A 61 4.60 -5.04 -6.31
N LEU A 62 3.92 -3.90 -6.33
CA LEU A 62 4.37 -2.70 -5.60
C LEU A 62 4.46 -2.98 -4.10
N ARG A 63 3.44 -3.60 -3.51
CA ARG A 63 3.46 -4.01 -2.10
C ARG A 63 4.60 -4.98 -1.78
N GLU A 64 4.80 -5.99 -2.61
CA GLU A 64 5.89 -6.96 -2.43
C GLU A 64 7.27 -6.27 -2.46
N LEU A 65 7.45 -5.33 -3.39
CA LEU A 65 8.66 -4.51 -3.47
C LEU A 65 8.84 -3.59 -2.27
N GLU A 66 7.76 -2.98 -1.74
CA GLU A 66 7.83 -2.16 -0.52
C GLU A 66 8.27 -2.99 0.69
N VAL A 67 7.74 -4.20 0.84
CA VAL A 67 8.13 -5.13 1.92
C VAL A 67 9.60 -5.53 1.79
N GLU A 68 10.04 -5.92 0.59
CA GLU A 68 11.44 -6.31 0.39
C GLU A 68 12.39 -5.12 0.55
N ASN A 69 12.00 -3.92 0.11
CA ASN A 69 12.80 -2.71 0.29
C ASN A 69 12.99 -2.38 1.78
N GLN A 70 11.95 -2.56 2.60
CA GLN A 70 12.04 -2.37 4.04
C GLN A 70 13.01 -3.38 4.67
N ARG A 71 12.89 -4.66 4.31
CA ARG A 71 13.79 -5.73 4.78
C ARG A 71 15.25 -5.43 4.41
N LEU A 72 15.49 -5.01 3.17
CA LEU A 72 16.84 -4.67 2.69
C LEU A 72 17.43 -3.46 3.41
N LYS A 73 16.62 -2.45 3.75
CA LYS A 73 17.06 -1.29 4.53
C LYS A 73 17.48 -1.67 5.94
N GLU A 74 16.75 -2.57 6.59
CA GLU A 74 17.08 -3.08 7.93
C GLU A 74 18.42 -3.83 7.92
N LEU A 75 18.59 -4.77 6.97
CA LEU A 75 19.85 -5.51 6.80
C LEU A 75 21.03 -4.58 6.50
N LEU A 76 20.83 -3.56 5.67
CA LEU A 76 21.86 -2.58 5.35
C LEU A 76 22.25 -1.76 6.59
N ALA A 77 21.27 -1.36 7.41
CA ALA A 77 21.53 -0.60 8.63
C ALA A 77 22.34 -1.42 9.63
N GLU A 78 22.01 -2.70 9.81
CA GLU A 78 22.75 -3.64 10.65
C GLU A 78 24.20 -3.80 10.16
N ALA A 79 24.38 -4.08 8.87
CA ALA A 79 25.70 -4.23 8.27
C ALA A 79 26.57 -2.95 8.38
N GLU A 80 25.97 -1.76 8.23
CA GLU A 80 26.70 -0.50 8.40
C GLU A 80 27.03 -0.21 9.88
N LEU A 81 26.22 -0.68 10.83
CA LEU A 81 26.55 -0.61 12.25
C LEU A 81 27.74 -1.52 12.59
N ASP A 82 27.71 -2.78 12.13
CA ASP A 82 28.81 -3.73 12.35
C ASP A 82 30.12 -3.20 11.76
N LYS A 83 30.06 -2.70 10.53
CA LYS A 83 31.21 -2.09 9.85
C LYS A 83 31.76 -0.89 10.62
N LYS A 84 30.91 -0.03 11.19
CA LYS A 84 31.36 1.09 12.04
C LYS A 84 32.05 0.57 13.31
N MET A 85 31.49 -0.45 13.94
CA MET A 85 32.06 -1.05 15.16
C MET A 85 33.43 -1.67 14.87
N LEU A 86 33.55 -2.44 13.79
CA LEU A 86 34.82 -3.03 13.36
C LEU A 86 35.89 -1.98 13.02
N LYS A 87 35.50 -0.87 12.38
CA LYS A 87 36.42 0.24 12.11
C LYS A 87 36.90 0.91 13.40
N MET A 88 36.00 1.20 14.34
CA MET A 88 36.34 1.75 15.65
C MET A 88 37.35 0.85 16.38
N ILE A 89 37.14 -0.47 16.33
CA ILE A 89 38.07 -1.44 16.91
C ILE A 89 39.43 -1.42 16.21
N ALA A 90 39.45 -1.42 14.88
CA ALA A 90 40.68 -1.40 14.10
C ALA A 90 41.49 -0.10 14.28
N GLU A 91 40.82 1.02 14.50
CA GLU A 91 41.45 2.33 14.73
C GLU A 91 41.93 2.52 16.17
N GLY A 92 41.60 1.59 17.09
CA GLY A 92 41.99 1.69 18.50
C GLY A 92 41.26 2.78 19.28
N ASN A 93 40.18 3.31 18.73
CA ASN A 93 39.38 4.39 19.32
C ASN A 93 38.35 3.79 20.30
N PHE A 94 38.77 3.46 21.52
CA PHE A 94 37.90 3.03 22.62
C PHE A 94 38.09 3.90 23.86
#